data_AF-A0A6V8E1E7-F1
#
_entry.id   AF-A0A6V8E1E7-F1
#
_cell.length_a   1.000
_cell.length_b   1.000
_cell.length_c   1.000
_cell.angle_alpha   90.00
_cell.angle_beta   90.00
_cell.angle_gamma   90.00
#
_symmetry.space_group_name_H-M   'P 1'
#
loop_
_entity.id
_entity.type
_entity.pdbx_description
1 polymer ?
#
loop_
_entity_poly.entity_id
_entity_poly.type
_entity_poly.pdbx_seq_one_letter_code
_entity_poly.pdbx_strand_id
1 'polypeptide(L)'
;LPEPKHDGSVTYHDPCYLGRIGGELDAPRKAIGGVDIETERSGKSSFCCGAGGAQMWMEEHVDEGYDRVNIIRSKELAETGADTVAVGCPFCSTMITDGLSAIGSEMEVKDIAEIVWEQLKANDAVIEAKKSDKSEAVEA
;
A
#
# COMPACT_ATOMS: atom_id res chain seq x y z
N LEU A 1 -19.64 -8.52 7.55
CA LEU A 1 -18.95 -8.58 6.23
C LEU A 1 -17.87 -9.66 6.35
N PRO A 2 -17.43 -10.30 5.26
CA PRO A 2 -16.22 -11.12 5.32
C PRO A 2 -15.07 -10.30 5.90
N GLU A 3 -14.19 -10.95 6.66
CA GLU A 3 -13.01 -10.29 7.22
C GLU A 3 -12.11 -9.81 6.07
N PRO A 4 -11.63 -8.56 6.11
CA PRO A 4 -10.70 -8.06 5.11
C PRO A 4 -9.41 -8.89 5.07
N LYS A 5 -8.86 -9.07 3.87
CA LYS A 5 -7.61 -9.80 3.63
C LYS A 5 -6.93 -9.29 2.37
N HIS A 6 -5.62 -9.46 2.27
CA HIS A 6 -4.85 -9.20 1.05
C HIS A 6 -4.26 -10.51 0.51
N ASP A 7 -3.89 -10.50 -0.76
CA ASP A 7 -3.09 -11.55 -1.37
C ASP A 7 -1.60 -11.21 -1.23
N GLY A 8 -0.77 -12.22 -1.00
CA GLY A 8 0.67 -12.03 -0.77
C GLY A 8 0.98 -11.31 0.55
N SER A 9 2.27 -10.99 0.72
CA SER A 9 2.77 -10.23 1.86
C SER A 9 2.73 -8.73 1.61
N VAL A 10 2.23 -7.97 2.58
CA VAL A 10 1.99 -6.53 2.46
C VAL A 10 2.76 -5.75 3.52
N THR A 11 3.47 -4.71 3.07
CA THR A 11 3.91 -3.60 3.92
C THR A 11 3.03 -2.37 3.66
N TYR A 12 2.98 -1.41 4.59
CA TYR A 12 2.20 -0.18 4.42
C TYR A 12 3.06 1.06 4.59
N HIS A 13 3.00 1.97 3.62
CA HIS A 13 3.54 3.31 3.78
C HIS A 13 2.46 4.24 4.32
N ASP A 14 2.52 4.54 5.62
CA ASP A 14 1.56 5.47 6.24
C ASP A 14 1.71 6.87 5.64
N PRO A 15 0.67 7.43 5.01
CA PRO A 15 0.73 8.78 4.48
C PRO A 15 0.90 9.80 5.60
N CYS A 16 1.87 10.72 5.45
CA CYS A 16 2.21 11.67 6.50
C CYS A 16 1.03 12.57 6.92
N TYR A 17 0.20 13.01 5.97
CA TYR A 17 -0.96 13.85 6.27
C TYR A 17 -2.08 13.09 6.99
N LEU A 18 -2.30 11.82 6.62
CA LEU A 18 -3.34 10.99 7.23
C LEU A 18 -2.90 10.51 8.63
N GLY A 19 -1.70 9.95 8.73
CA GLY A 19 -1.19 9.35 9.96
C GLY A 19 -0.58 10.34 10.95
N ARG A 20 0.42 11.12 10.53
CA ARG A 20 1.14 12.02 11.45
C ARG A 20 0.31 13.25 11.80
N ILE A 21 -0.35 13.86 10.83
CA ILE A 21 -1.14 15.09 11.04
C ILE A 21 -2.58 14.75 11.43
N GLY A 22 -3.23 13.85 10.70
CA GLY A 22 -4.62 13.43 10.94
C GLY A 22 -4.80 12.43 12.08
N GLY A 23 -3.74 11.72 12.49
CA GLY A 23 -3.80 10.74 13.57
C GLY A 23 -4.43 9.41 13.19
N GLU A 24 -4.84 9.22 11.93
CA GLU A 24 -5.49 8.01 11.44
C GLU A 24 -4.46 7.03 10.89
N LEU A 25 -4.31 5.90 11.57
CA LEU A 25 -3.43 4.79 11.17
C LEU A 25 -4.19 3.49 11.03
N ASP A 26 -5.30 3.32 11.74
CA ASP A 26 -5.94 2.03 11.95
C ASP A 26 -6.89 1.69 10.80
N ALA A 27 -7.67 2.67 10.33
CA ALA A 27 -8.69 2.44 9.32
C ALA A 27 -8.12 1.89 8.00
N PRO A 28 -7.02 2.44 7.43
CA PRO A 28 -6.42 1.88 6.22
C PRO A 28 -5.90 0.46 6.44
N ARG A 29 -5.21 0.21 7.56
CA ARG A 29 -4.63 -1.10 7.92
C ARG A 29 -5.71 -2.16 8.07
N LYS A 30 -6.82 -1.81 8.74
CA LYS A 30 -7.99 -2.71 8.88
C LYS A 30 -8.67 -2.97 7.53
N ALA A 31 -8.76 -1.97 6.66
CA ALA A 31 -9.43 -2.11 5.36
C ALA A 31 -8.68 -3.05 4.39
N ILE A 32 -7.35 -3.11 4.48
CA ILE A 32 -6.53 -3.99 3.64
C ILE A 32 -6.33 -5.39 4.26
N GLY A 33 -6.82 -5.64 5.48
CA GLY A 33 -6.67 -6.94 6.15
C GLY A 33 -5.45 -7.08 7.06
N GLY A 34 -4.78 -5.97 7.37
CA GLY A 34 -3.58 -5.94 8.20
C GLY A 34 -2.33 -5.55 7.41
N VAL A 35 -1.19 -5.64 8.10
CA VAL A 35 0.14 -5.39 7.54
C VAL A 35 1.06 -6.46 8.12
N ASP A 36 1.72 -7.23 7.25
CA ASP A 36 2.53 -8.37 7.66
C ASP A 36 3.90 -7.94 8.18
N ILE A 37 4.48 -6.93 7.52
CA ILE A 37 5.85 -6.47 7.79
C ILE A 37 5.88 -4.94 7.76
N GLU A 38 6.43 -4.35 8.82
CA GLU A 38 6.61 -2.91 8.94
C GLU A 38 8.06 -2.53 8.65
N THR A 39 8.26 -1.38 8.04
CA THR A 39 9.56 -0.70 8.09
C THR A 39 9.84 -0.19 9.50
N GLU A 40 11.10 0.01 9.87
CA GLU A 40 11.49 0.62 11.16
C GLU A 40 10.77 1.96 11.40
N ARG A 41 10.66 2.78 10.35
CA ARG A 41 9.94 4.06 10.38
C ARG A 41 8.54 3.89 9.79
N SER A 42 7.58 3.50 10.63
CA SER A 42 6.16 3.33 10.30
C SER A 42 5.25 4.20 11.19
N GLY A 43 3.95 4.18 10.93
CA GLY A 43 2.93 4.91 11.69
C GLY A 43 3.13 6.42 11.68
N LYS A 44 3.02 7.05 12.86
CA LYS A 44 3.26 8.50 13.01
C LYS A 44 4.70 8.91 12.68
N SER A 45 5.64 7.98 12.82
CA SER A 45 7.06 8.12 12.48
C SER A 45 7.40 7.75 11.03
N SER A 46 6.41 7.42 10.19
CA SER A 46 6.61 7.06 8.78
C SER A 46 7.49 8.08 8.05
N PHE A 47 8.52 7.60 7.36
CA PHE A 47 9.42 8.48 6.62
C PHE A 47 8.74 9.00 5.34
N CYS A 48 9.10 10.20 4.89
CA CYS A 48 8.39 10.89 3.80
C CYS A 48 8.61 10.20 2.46
N CYS A 49 7.59 10.18 1.58
CA CYS A 49 7.74 9.78 0.17
C CYS A 49 8.41 10.86 -0.71
N GLY A 50 8.59 12.08 -0.21
CA GLY A 50 9.27 13.17 -0.93
C GLY A 50 8.37 14.15 -1.70
N ALA A 51 7.08 13.88 -1.88
CA ALA A 51 6.22 14.75 -2.70
C ALA A 51 5.55 15.93 -1.98
N GLY A 52 5.36 15.84 -0.66
CA GLY A 52 4.58 16.82 0.12
C GLY A 52 5.15 18.24 0.08
N GLY A 53 4.33 19.25 0.36
CA GLY A 53 4.79 20.65 0.38
C GLY A 53 5.26 21.17 -0.97
N ALA A 54 4.65 20.67 -2.05
CA ALA A 54 4.99 20.96 -3.45
C ALA A 54 6.36 20.45 -3.93
N GLN A 55 7.05 19.61 -3.15
CA GLN A 55 8.37 19.07 -3.51
C GLN A 55 8.34 18.22 -4.79
N MET A 56 7.21 17.55 -5.10
CA MET A 56 7.06 16.80 -6.36
C MET A 56 7.24 17.66 -7.63
N TRP A 57 6.96 18.97 -7.55
CA TRP A 57 7.04 19.89 -8.70
C TRP A 57 8.31 20.75 -8.70
N MET A 58 9.16 20.59 -7.69
CA MET A 58 10.41 21.32 -7.57
C MET A 58 11.57 20.38 -7.85
N GLU A 59 12.67 20.95 -8.36
CA GLU A 59 13.91 20.20 -8.49
C GLU A 59 14.41 19.83 -7.10
N GLU A 60 14.70 18.55 -6.87
CA GLU A 60 15.27 18.09 -5.62
C GLU A 60 16.78 18.29 -5.66
N HIS A 61 17.29 19.19 -4.82
CA HIS A 61 18.73 19.39 -4.65
C HIS A 61 19.27 18.34 -3.67
N VAL A 62 19.98 17.36 -4.20
CA VAL A 62 20.59 16.28 -3.41
C VAL A 62 22.09 16.54 -3.27
N ASP A 63 22.57 16.53 -2.02
CA ASP A 63 23.99 16.66 -1.72
C ASP A 63 24.79 15.44 -2.21
N GLU A 64 26.06 15.64 -2.52
CA GLU A 64 26.95 14.56 -2.95
C GLU A 64 27.00 13.44 -1.89
N GLY A 65 26.77 12.20 -2.33
CA GLY A 65 26.75 11.02 -1.47
C GLY A 65 25.39 10.72 -0.82
N TYR A 66 24.36 11.52 -1.09
CA TYR A 66 22.98 11.26 -0.65
C TYR A 66 22.09 10.87 -1.83
N ASP A 67 20.97 10.22 -1.50
CA ASP A 67 19.92 9.87 -2.45
C ASP A 67 18.72 10.81 -2.30
N ARG A 68 17.89 10.84 -3.34
CA ARG A 68 16.56 11.46 -3.30
C ARG A 68 15.69 10.84 -2.20
N VAL A 69 14.83 11.64 -1.58
CA VAL A 69 13.97 11.20 -0.46
C VAL A 69 13.12 9.99 -0.83
N ASN A 70 12.56 9.96 -2.04
CA ASN A 70 11.76 8.83 -2.51
C ASN A 70 12.61 7.56 -2.67
N ILE A 71 13.84 7.66 -3.19
CA ILE A 71 14.77 6.54 -3.33
C ILE A 71 15.14 5.98 -1.95
N ILE A 72 15.46 6.86 -0.99
CA ILE A 72 15.75 6.44 0.39
C ILE A 72 14.57 5.65 0.96
N ARG A 73 13.35 6.18 0.82
CA ARG A 73 12.17 5.50 1.35
C ARG A 73 11.88 4.18 0.63
N SER A 74 12.04 4.12 -0.69
CA SER A 74 11.81 2.91 -1.47
C SER A 74 12.81 1.81 -1.13
N LYS A 75 14.06 2.15 -0.78
CA LYS A 75 15.03 1.17 -0.24
C LYS A 75 14.55 0.57 1.07
N GLU A 76 14.09 1.38 2.02
CA GLU A 76 13.53 0.86 3.29
C GLU A 76 12.33 -0.05 3.09
N LEU A 77 11.46 0.29 2.13
CA LEU A 77 10.30 -0.52 1.78
C LEU A 77 10.75 -1.85 1.14
N ALA A 78 11.65 -1.81 0.17
CA ALA A 78 12.16 -3.00 -0.49
C ALA A 78 12.91 -3.94 0.47
N GLU A 79 13.61 -3.40 1.47
CA GLU A 79 14.30 -4.18 2.52
C GLU A 79 13.34 -5.02 3.38
N THR A 80 12.04 -4.68 3.42
CA THR A 80 11.04 -5.51 4.10
C THR A 80 10.85 -6.88 3.44
N GLY A 81 11.16 -6.99 2.14
CA GLY A 81 10.92 -8.19 1.35
C GLY A 81 9.45 -8.52 1.11
N ALA A 82 8.52 -7.59 1.40
CA ALA A 82 7.11 -7.78 1.09
C ALA A 82 6.86 -7.79 -0.43
N ASP A 83 5.79 -8.45 -0.86
CA ASP A 83 5.40 -8.50 -2.28
C ASP A 83 4.80 -7.15 -2.73
N THR A 84 4.07 -6.49 -1.83
CA THR A 84 3.35 -5.25 -2.10
C THR A 84 3.59 -4.21 -1.01
N VAL A 85 3.78 -2.96 -1.43
CA VAL A 85 3.59 -1.77 -0.58
C VAL A 85 2.22 -1.16 -0.84
N ALA A 86 1.37 -1.24 0.18
CA ALA A 86 0.09 -0.54 0.19
C ALA A 86 0.30 0.95 0.53
N VAL A 87 -0.44 1.83 -0.16
CA VAL A 87 -0.41 3.28 0.04
C VAL A 87 -1.83 3.85 0.15
N GLY A 88 -1.99 4.94 0.91
CA GLY A 88 -3.28 5.65 1.05
C GLY A 88 -3.24 7.09 0.56
N CYS A 89 -2.30 7.42 -0.34
CA CYS A 89 -2.11 8.77 -0.86
C CYS A 89 -1.58 8.72 -2.29
N PRO A 90 -2.18 9.46 -3.24
CA PRO A 90 -1.79 9.41 -4.65
C PRO A 90 -0.35 9.88 -4.89
N PHE A 91 0.14 10.85 -4.09
CA PHE A 91 1.53 11.26 -4.17
C PHE A 91 2.49 10.17 -3.69
N CYS A 92 2.11 9.43 -2.63
CA CYS A 92 2.91 8.30 -2.16
C CYS A 92 2.98 7.21 -3.23
N SER A 93 1.86 6.90 -3.89
CA SER A 93 1.83 5.98 -5.02
C SER A 93 2.85 6.38 -6.09
N THR A 94 2.77 7.60 -6.62
CA THR A 94 3.70 8.06 -7.67
C THR A 94 5.16 8.01 -7.23
N MET A 95 5.48 8.57 -6.05
CA MET A 95 6.87 8.70 -5.63
C MET A 95 7.50 7.36 -5.25
N ILE A 96 6.75 6.46 -4.62
CA ILE A 96 7.24 5.14 -4.24
C ILE A 96 7.41 4.26 -5.48
N THR A 97 6.49 4.32 -6.44
CA THR A 97 6.63 3.63 -7.73
C THR A 97 7.89 4.09 -8.46
N ASP A 98 8.13 5.40 -8.56
CA ASP A 98 9.35 5.96 -9.16
C ASP A 98 10.61 5.49 -8.41
N GLY A 99 10.60 5.57 -7.08
CA GLY A 99 11.74 5.18 -6.25
C GLY A 99 12.06 3.68 -6.31
N LEU A 100 11.04 2.81 -6.32
CA LEU A 100 11.20 1.35 -6.46
C LEU A 100 11.73 1.00 -7.85
N SER A 101 11.21 1.65 -8.90
CA SER A 101 11.70 1.48 -10.27
C SER A 101 13.17 1.89 -10.40
N ALA A 102 13.56 3.00 -9.77
CA ALA A 102 14.93 3.52 -9.82
C ALA A 102 15.96 2.57 -9.17
N ILE A 103 15.53 1.75 -8.20
CA ILE A 103 16.39 0.75 -7.55
C ILE A 103 16.23 -0.66 -8.14
N GLY A 104 15.42 -0.82 -9.19
CA GLY A 104 15.17 -2.12 -9.83
C GLY A 104 14.42 -3.11 -8.95
N SER A 105 13.53 -2.63 -8.07
CA SER A 105 12.67 -3.49 -7.26
C SER A 105 11.42 -3.88 -8.04
N GLU A 106 11.03 -5.15 -7.94
CA GLU A 106 9.79 -5.70 -8.52
C GLU A 106 8.60 -5.63 -7.53
N MET A 107 8.77 -4.98 -6.37
CA MET A 107 7.69 -4.82 -5.38
C MET A 107 6.53 -4.00 -5.98
N GLU A 108 5.30 -4.50 -5.83
CA GLU A 108 4.11 -3.82 -6.35
C GLU A 108 3.71 -2.64 -5.45
N VAL A 109 3.24 -1.55 -6.06
CA VAL A 109 2.63 -0.43 -5.34
C VAL A 109 1.13 -0.45 -5.60
N LYS A 110 0.32 -0.59 -4.55
CA LYS A 110 -1.15 -0.57 -4.66
C LYS A 110 -1.77 0.46 -3.74
N ASP A 111 -2.72 1.23 -4.24
CA ASP A 111 -3.59 2.04 -3.39
C ASP A 111 -4.52 1.12 -2.57
N ILE A 112 -4.86 1.54 -1.34
CA ILE A 112 -5.80 0.81 -0.50
C ILE A 112 -7.13 0.51 -1.21
N ALA A 113 -7.58 1.38 -2.12
CA ALA A 113 -8.79 1.18 -2.89
C ALA A 113 -8.69 0.00 -3.87
N GLU A 114 -7.51 -0.24 -4.44
CA GLU A 114 -7.25 -1.36 -5.35
C GLU A 114 -7.34 -2.69 -4.57
N ILE A 115 -6.69 -2.75 -3.40
CA ILE A 115 -6.72 -3.94 -2.54
C ILE A 115 -8.15 -4.20 -2.05
N VAL A 116 -8.90 -3.17 -1.65
CA VAL A 116 -10.32 -3.32 -1.27
C VAL A 116 -11.16 -3.79 -2.45
N TRP A 117 -10.88 -3.31 -3.66
CA TRP A 117 -11.60 -3.74 -4.86
C TRP A 117 -11.35 -5.22 -5.19
N GLU A 118 -10.10 -5.68 -5.12
CA GLU A 118 -9.73 -7.10 -5.28
C GLU A 118 -10.47 -7.98 -4.28
N GLN A 119 -10.55 -7.56 -3.02
CA GLN A 119 -11.33 -8.24 -1.97
C GLN A 119 -12.81 -8.33 -2.31
N LEU A 120 -13.42 -7.23 -2.78
CA LEU A 120 -14.84 -7.21 -3.16
C LEU A 120 -15.10 -8.19 -4.31
N LYS A 121 -14.23 -8.22 -5.33
CA LYS A 121 -14.34 -9.14 -6.46
C LYS A 121 -14.21 -10.61 -6.04
N ALA A 122 -13.27 -10.92 -5.16
CA ALA A 122 -13.09 -12.28 -4.64
C ALA A 122 -14.32 -12.74 -3.84
N ASN A 123 -14.86 -11.87 -2.99
CA ASN A 123 -16.04 -12.18 -2.18
C ASN A 123 -17.31 -12.35 -3.03
N ASP A 124 -17.49 -11.50 -4.04
CA ASP A 124 -18.60 -11.59 -5.00
C ASP A 124 -18.60 -12.94 -5.73
N ALA A 125 -17.43 -13.39 -6.21
CA ALA A 125 -17.29 -14.69 -6.86
C ALA A 125 -17.70 -15.86 -5.94
N VAL A 126 -17.34 -15.82 -4.66
CA VAL A 126 -17.75 -16.83 -3.66
C VAL A 126 -19.26 -16.81 -3.43
N ILE A 127 -19.87 -15.62 -3.42
CA ILE A 127 -21.32 -15.48 -3.25
C ILE A 127 -22.06 -16.07 -4.45
N GLU A 128 -21.62 -15.77 -5.67
CA GLU A 128 -22.25 -16.28 -6.90
C GLU A 128 -22.09 -17.81 -7.03
N ALA A 129 -20.92 -18.37 -6.70
CA ALA A 129 -20.72 -19.83 -6.68
C ALA A 129 -21.71 -20.53 -5.72
N LYS A 130 -21.87 -20.01 -4.49
CA LYS A 130 -22.81 -20.55 -3.50
C LYS A 130 -24.28 -20.45 -3.93
N LYS A 131 -24.64 -19.46 -4.75
CA LYS A 131 -25.99 -19.35 -5.31
C LYS A 131 -26.23 -20.43 -6.37
N SER A 132 -25.24 -20.68 -7.23
CA SER A 132 -25.30 -21.74 -8.25
C SER A 132 -25.47 -23.12 -7.60
N ASP A 133 -24.63 -23.45 -6.62
CA ASP A 133 -24.68 -24.75 -5.90
C ASP A 133 -26.04 -24.98 -5.22
N LYS A 134 -26.65 -23.91 -4.68
CA LYS A 134 -27.98 -23.99 -4.07
C LYS A 134 -29.10 -24.15 -5.09
N SER A 135 -28.97 -23.56 -6.28
CA SER A 135 -29.94 -23.75 -7.37
C SER A 135 -29.94 -25.20 -7.82
N GLU A 136 -28.76 -25.77 -8.05
CA GLU A 136 -28.59 -27.16 -8.48
C GLU A 136 -29.09 -28.16 -7.43
N ALA A 137 -28.88 -27.87 -6.14
CA ALA A 137 -29.37 -28.72 -5.04
C ALA A 137 -30.88 -28.63 -4.79
N VAL A 138 -31.57 -27.58 -5.29
CA VAL A 138 -33.03 -27.43 -5.18
C VAL A 138 -33.75 -28.04 -6.40
N GLU A 139 -33.06 -28.15 -7.53
CA GLU A 139 -33.57 -28.77 -8.75
C GLU A 139 -33.34 -30.29 -8.84
N ALA A 140 -32.55 -30.87 -7.92
CA ALA A 140 -32.29 -32.30 -7.77
C ALA A 140 -33.20 -32.97 -6.71
#